data_AF-A0A3D3JFT2-F1
#
_entry.id   AF-A0A3D3JFT2-F1
#
_cell.length_a   1.000
_cell.length_b   1.000
_cell.length_c   1.000
_cell.angle_alpha   90.00
_cell.angle_beta   90.00
_cell.angle_gamma   90.00
#
_symmetry.space_group_name_H-M   'P 1'
#
loop_
_entity.id
_entity.type
_entity.pdbx_description
1 polymer ?
#
loop_
_entity_poly.entity_id
_entity_poly.type
_entity_poly.pdbx_seq_one_letter_code
_entity_poly.pdbx_strand_id
1 'polypeptide(L)' 'AGTTTSDLKNTYGEVHVSMPWSDENTGRMLLGTLMGDHSKTAIGTRLTTGSVIGCFANIV' A
#
# COMPACT_ATOMS: atom_id res chain seq x y z
N ALA A 1 -18.73 2.63 5.06
CA ALA A 1 -17.35 2.17 5.32
C ALA A 1 -16.53 2.39 4.06
N GLY A 2 -15.32 2.93 4.17
CA GLY A 2 -14.49 3.27 3.01
C GLY A 2 -13.02 3.25 3.39
N THR A 3 -12.20 2.75 2.47
CA THR A 3 -10.74 2.72 2.57
C THR A 3 -10.20 3.52 1.41
N THR A 4 -9.31 4.47 1.69
CA THR A 4 -8.74 5.33 0.66
C THR A 4 -7.26 5.03 0.53
N THR A 5 -6.80 4.77 -0.68
CA THR A 5 -5.38 4.60 -1.00
C THR A 5 -4.91 5.78 -1.84
N SER A 6 -3.72 6.30 -1.53
CA SER A 6 -3.00 7.18 -2.46
C SER A 6 -2.27 6.33 -3.49
N ASP A 7 -2.33 6.72 -4.76
CA ASP A 7 -1.67 5.98 -5.84
C ASP A 7 -0.46 6.74 -6.42
N LEU A 8 -0.21 7.98 -6.01
CA LEU A 8 0.90 8.80 -6.49
C LEU A 8 1.77 9.25 -5.33
N LYS A 9 3.08 9.08 -5.44
CA LYS A 9 4.04 9.57 -4.44
C LYS A 9 4.18 11.08 -4.60
N ASN A 10 4.14 11.82 -3.49
CA ASN A 10 4.25 13.29 -3.50
C ASN A 10 5.57 13.80 -4.10
N THR A 11 6.60 12.96 -4.18
CA THR A 11 7.88 13.30 -4.81
C THR A 11 7.85 13.11 -6.33
N TYR A 12 6.76 12.64 -6.92
CA TYR A 12 6.62 12.32 -8.35
C TYR A 12 7.71 11.39 -8.90
N GLY A 13 8.35 10.62 -8.02
CA GLY A 13 9.34 9.62 -8.37
C GLY A 13 8.74 8.21 -8.38
N GLU A 14 9.55 7.23 -8.75
CA GLU A 14 9.14 5.83 -8.73
C GLU A 14 8.78 5.39 -7.30
N VAL A 15 7.76 4.53 -7.21
CA VAL A 15 7.28 3.96 -5.97
C VAL A 15 8.18 2.79 -5.59
N HIS A 16 8.74 2.84 -4.39
CA HIS A 16 9.45 1.73 -3.77
C HIS A 16 8.52 1.07 -2.77
N VAL A 17 8.53 -0.26 -2.74
CA VAL A 17 7.74 -1.06 -1.81
C VAL A 17 8.66 -1.85 -0.90
N SER A 18 8.32 -1.90 0.38
CA SER A 18 9.07 -2.68 1.35
C SER A 18 8.51 -4.09 1.40
N MET A 19 9.29 -5.06 0.94
CA MET A 19 8.94 -6.48 1.02
C MET A 19 9.71 -7.13 2.18
N PRO A 20 9.26 -8.28 2.71
CA PRO A 20 9.96 -8.96 3.80
C PRO A 20 11.43 -9.29 3.53
N TRP A 21 11.83 -9.37 2.26
CA TRP A 21 13.19 -9.70 1.85
C TRP A 21 14.02 -8.50 1.39
N SER A 22 13.41 -7.43 0.87
CA SER A 22 14.11 -6.21 0.46
C SER A 22 13.14 -5.06 0.14
N ASP A 23 13.66 -3.84 0.14
CA ASP A 23 13.01 -2.72 -0.55
C ASP A 23 13.22 -2.86 -2.06
N GLU A 24 12.11 -2.92 -2.80
CA GLU A 24 12.13 -3.08 -4.25
C GLU A 24 11.58 -1.83 -4.94
N ASN A 25 12.26 -1.40 -6.00
CA ASN A 25 11.73 -0.40 -6.91
C ASN A 25 10.69 -1.06 -7.83
N THR A 26 9.47 -0.52 -7.85
CA THR A 26 8.38 -1.06 -8.66
C THR A 26 8.47 -0.66 -10.14
N GLY A 27 9.31 0.33 -10.48
CA GLY A 27 9.38 0.94 -11.80
C GLY A 27 8.10 1.70 -12.20
N ARG A 28 7.22 1.99 -11.24
CA ARG A 28 5.92 2.67 -11.47
C ARG A 28 5.87 3.97 -10.70
N MET A 29 5.38 5.02 -11.35
CA MET A 29 5.02 6.29 -10.68
C MET A 29 3.65 6.20 -10.00
N LEU A 30 2.76 5.35 -10.51
CA LEU A 30 1.42 5.13 -9.99
C LEU A 30 1.31 3.72 -9.41
N LEU A 31 1.16 3.63 -8.09
CA LEU A 31 0.94 2.38 -7.37
C LEU A 31 0.24 2.65 -6.04
N GLY A 32 -0.96 2.10 -5.90
CA GLY A 32 -1.70 2.12 -4.64
C GLY A 32 -1.18 1.15 -3.59
N THR A 33 -2.11 0.62 -2.81
CA THR A 33 -1.81 -0.41 -1.81
C THR A 33 -1.82 -1.80 -2.45
N LEU A 34 -0.82 -2.61 -2.11
CA LEU A 34 -0.80 -4.05 -2.33
C LEU A 34 -1.42 -4.73 -1.10
N MET A 35 -2.61 -5.31 -1.28
CA MET A 35 -3.40 -5.87 -0.18
C MET A 35 -3.48 -7.39 -0.29
N GLY A 36 -2.95 -8.10 0.70
CA GLY A 36 -2.98 -9.56 0.78
C GLY A 36 -4.35 -10.12 1.13
N ASP A 37 -4.57 -11.38 0.80
CA ASP A 37 -5.86 -12.06 0.97
C ASP A 37 -6.34 -12.05 2.43
N HIS A 38 -7.66 -11.99 2.61
CA HIS A 38 -8.33 -12.02 3.91
C HIS A 38 -7.89 -10.91 4.89
N SER A 39 -7.28 -9.83 4.41
CA SER A 39 -6.99 -8.65 5.21
C SER A 39 -8.23 -7.76 5.39
N LYS A 40 -8.27 -7.00 6.48
CA LYS A 40 -9.38 -6.12 6.85
C LYS A 40 -8.87 -4.74 7.23
N THR A 41 -9.64 -3.71 6.89
CA THR A 41 -9.39 -2.32 7.27
C THR A 41 -10.57 -1.77 8.07
N ALA A 42 -10.29 -0.92 9.05
CA ALA A 42 -11.32 -0.16 9.76
C ALA A 42 -12.02 0.85 8.84
N ILE A 43 -13.08 1.45 9.36
CA ILE A 43 -13.83 2.49 8.66
C ILE A 43 -12.97 3.74 8.55
N GLY A 44 -12.70 4.21 7.33
CA GLY A 44 -11.98 5.45 7.09
C GLY A 44 -10.46 5.28 7.09
N THR A 45 -9.94 4.05 7.03
CA THR A 45 -8.50 3.78 6.90
C THR A 45 -7.95 4.46 5.64
N ARG A 46 -6.82 5.15 5.80
CA ARG A 46 -6.09 5.79 4.72
C ARG A 46 -4.74 5.11 4.57
N LEU A 47 -4.43 4.69 3.36
CA LEU A 47 -3.21 3.97 3.02
C LEU A 47 -2.38 4.82 2.07
N THR A 48 -1.06 4.83 2.27
CA THR A 48 -0.14 5.59 1.45
C THR A 48 0.25 4.82 0.19
N THR A 49 0.75 5.54 -0.81
CA THR A 49 1.28 5.00 -2.06
C THR A 49 2.30 3.90 -1.80
N GLY A 50 2.09 2.73 -2.43
CA GLY A 50 2.98 1.58 -2.28
C GLY A 50 2.88 0.84 -0.93
N SER A 51 1.83 1.06 -0.14
CA SER A 51 1.62 0.30 1.11
C SER A 51 1.51 -1.20 0.83
N VAL A 52 2.22 -2.03 1.59
CA VAL A 52 2.14 -3.50 1.51
C VAL A 52 1.45 -4.04 2.75
N ILE A 53 0.29 -4.67 2.56
CA ILE A 53 -0.49 -5.32 3.60
C ILE A 53 -0.42 -6.83 3.39
N GLY A 54 0.04 -7.56 4.41
CA GLY A 54 0.12 -9.02 4.38
C GLY A 54 -1.26 -9.70 4.47
N CYS A 55 -1.28 -11.00 4.18
CA CYS A 55 -2.50 -11.80 4.31
C CYS A 55 -2.98 -11.88 5.76
N PHE A 56 -4.30 -11.93 5.96
CA PHE A 56 -4.97 -12.00 7.27
C PHE A 56 -4.67 -10.82 8.23
N ALA A 57 -4.13 -9.72 7.72
CA ALA A 57 -3.85 -8.54 8.53
C ALA A 57 -5.14 -7.81 8.95
N ASN A 58 -5.13 -7.24 10.16
CA ASN A 58 -6.19 -6.36 10.65
C ASN A 58 -5.61 -4.95 10.85
N ILE A 59 -6.01 -4.01 10.00
CA ILE A 59 -5.54 -2.62 10.00
C ILE A 59 -6.66 -1.77 10.58
N VAL A 60 -6.43 -1.25 11.79
CA VAL A 60 -7.39 -0.44 12.54
C VAL A 60 -7.00 1.02 12.48
#